data_AF-A0A661KAT1-F1
#
_entry.id   AF-A0A661KAT1-F1
#
_cell.length_a   1.000
_cell.length_b   1.000
_cell.length_c   1.000
_cell.angle_alpha   90.00
_cell.angle_beta   90.00
_cell.angle_gamma   90.00
#
_symmetry.space_group_name_H-M   'P 1'
#
loop_
_entity.id
_entity.type
_entity.pdbx_description
1 polymer ?
#
loop_
_entity_poly.entity_id
_entity_poly.type
_entity_poly.pdbx_seq_one_letter_code
_entity_poly.pdbx_strand_id
1 'polypeptide(L)'
;MVKIFNEISRLPEFERDFKKLLKRFKTLQEDLRIFIEKQLNLYHKLGIDNKGIFPIAGLGIEYPRIYKAKKFACRSLKGKGVQSGIRVIYAYFEDQDRIELIEMYYKGDKEEEDRERIVRHYK
;
A
#
# COMPACT_ATOMS: atom_id res chain seq x y z
N MET A 1 10.02 13.55 11.85
CA MET A 1 9.03 12.95 10.94
C MET A 1 7.71 13.65 11.17
N VAL A 2 7.03 14.08 10.11
CA VAL A 2 5.69 14.67 10.22
C VAL A 2 4.70 13.53 10.38
N LYS A 3 3.86 13.60 11.42
CA LYS A 3 2.77 12.65 11.62
C LYS A 3 1.66 12.97 10.60
N ILE A 4 1.50 12.14 9.58
CA ILE A 4 0.54 12.35 8.49
C ILE A 4 -0.80 11.66 8.78
N PHE A 5 -0.73 10.45 9.33
CA PHE A 5 -1.86 9.67 9.79
C PHE A 5 -1.77 9.52 11.31
N ASN A 6 -2.91 9.35 11.98
CA ASN A 6 -2.93 9.13 13.43
C ASN A 6 -2.20 7.85 13.82
N GLU A 7 -2.36 6.80 13.02
CA GLU A 7 -1.73 5.50 13.19
C GLU A 7 -1.42 4.85 11.84
N ILE A 8 -0.30 4.14 11.77
CA ILE A 8 0.04 3.27 10.64
C ILE A 8 0.47 1.91 11.18
N SER A 9 -0.33 0.89 10.92
CA SER A 9 -0.06 -0.49 11.31
C SER A 9 0.26 -1.36 10.08
N ARG A 10 0.76 -2.57 10.34
CA ARG A 10 1.07 -3.57 9.32
C ARG A 10 0.58 -4.92 9.78
N LEU A 11 -0.16 -5.63 8.93
CA LEU A 11 -0.53 -7.01 9.23
C LEU A 11 0.72 -7.92 9.28
N PRO A 12 0.70 -9.00 10.08
CA PRO A 12 1.79 -9.97 10.11
C PRO A 12 2.13 -10.54 8.72
N GLU A 13 1.14 -10.74 7.87
CA GLU A 13 1.30 -11.22 6.49
C GLU A 13 1.98 -10.16 5.61
N PHE A 14 1.62 -8.88 5.77
CA PHE A 14 2.32 -7.78 5.10
C PHE A 14 3.80 -7.76 5.45
N GLU A 15 4.16 -7.94 6.73
CA GLU A 15 5.55 -8.00 7.15
C GLU A 15 6.33 -9.16 6.49
N ARG A 16 5.68 -10.30 6.29
CA ARG A 16 6.29 -11.44 5.57
C ARG A 16 6.53 -11.10 4.10
N ASP A 17 5.56 -10.47 3.45
CA ASP A 17 5.67 -10.04 2.05
C ASP A 17 6.76 -8.98 1.88
N PHE A 18 6.75 -7.96 2.74
CA PHE A 18 7.75 -6.91 2.78
C PHE A 18 9.16 -7.46 2.97
N LYS A 19 9.36 -8.39 3.93
CA LYS A 19 10.66 -9.05 4.14
C LYS A 19 11.13 -9.84 2.93
N LYS A 20 10.23 -10.53 2.22
CA LYS A 20 10.57 -11.24 0.96
C LYS A 20 11.04 -10.26 -0.11
N LEU A 21 10.30 -9.17 -0.32
CA LEU A 21 10.65 -8.15 -1.32
C LEU A 21 11.93 -7.38 -0.96
N LEU A 22 12.15 -7.07 0.32
CA LEU A 22 13.34 -6.37 0.81
C LEU A 22 14.64 -7.14 0.51
N LYS A 23 14.58 -8.48 0.43
CA LYS A 23 15.74 -9.29 0.01
C LYS A 23 16.18 -8.95 -1.42
N ARG A 24 15.24 -8.65 -2.31
CA ARG A 24 15.46 -8.29 -3.73
C ARG A 24 15.67 -6.79 -3.94
N PHE A 25 14.93 -5.97 -3.21
CA PHE A 25 14.88 -4.53 -3.38
C PHE A 25 15.36 -3.84 -2.10
N LYS A 26 16.69 -3.62 -2.01
CA LYS A 26 17.34 -3.14 -0.77
C LYS A 26 16.89 -1.76 -0.30
N THR A 27 16.34 -0.94 -1.20
CA THR A 27 15.84 0.40 -0.89
C THR A 27 14.38 0.43 -0.41
N LEU A 28 13.70 -0.73 -0.41
CA LEU A 28 12.26 -0.83 -0.22
C LEU A 28 11.76 -0.25 1.11
N GLN A 29 12.57 -0.35 2.18
CA GLN A 29 12.21 0.22 3.48
C GLN A 29 12.06 1.73 3.43
N GLU A 30 13.01 2.41 2.82
CA GLU A 30 12.95 3.86 2.65
C GLU A 30 11.90 4.24 1.59
N ASP A 31 11.78 3.45 0.53
CA ASP A 31 10.79 3.69 -0.51
C ASP A 31 9.35 3.57 0.02
N LEU A 32 9.10 2.64 0.95
CA LEU A 32 7.81 2.50 1.64
C LEU A 32 7.51 3.72 2.52
N ARG A 33 8.53 4.25 3.23
CA ARG A 33 8.39 5.49 4.00
C ARG A 33 7.98 6.65 3.11
N ILE A 34 8.69 6.84 1.99
CA ILE A 34 8.40 7.91 1.02
C ILE A 34 7.00 7.73 0.42
N PHE A 35 6.61 6.50 0.10
CA PHE A 35 5.28 6.19 -0.42
C PHE A 35 4.18 6.64 0.55
N ILE A 36 4.31 6.33 1.84
CA ILE A 36 3.38 6.77 2.88
C ILE A 36 3.36 8.30 2.95
N GLU A 37 4.54 8.92 3.02
CA GLU A 37 4.65 10.36 3.24
C GLU A 37 4.16 11.22 2.07
N LYS A 38 4.27 10.68 0.85
CA LYS A 38 3.95 11.41 -0.38
C LYS A 38 2.69 10.90 -1.01
N GLN A 39 2.64 9.62 -1.40
CA GLN A 39 1.56 9.09 -2.22
C GLN A 39 0.27 8.92 -1.43
N LEU A 40 0.32 8.39 -0.20
CA LEU A 40 -0.87 8.28 0.64
C LEU A 40 -1.36 9.66 1.11
N ASN A 41 -0.44 10.54 1.51
CA ASN A 41 -0.76 11.91 1.90
C ASN A 41 -1.44 12.70 0.77
N LEU A 42 -0.88 12.63 -0.45
CA LEU A 42 -1.41 13.33 -1.62
C LEU A 42 -2.87 12.94 -1.90
N TYR A 43 -3.18 11.64 -1.81
CA TYR A 43 -4.51 11.13 -2.10
C TYR A 43 -5.50 11.35 -0.94
N HIS A 44 -5.15 10.96 0.29
CA HIS A 44 -6.09 10.95 1.42
C HIS A 44 -6.17 12.27 2.18
N LYS A 45 -5.13 13.09 2.16
CA LYS A 45 -5.10 14.36 2.92
C LYS A 45 -5.29 15.57 2.03
N LEU A 46 -4.69 15.55 0.85
CA LEU A 46 -4.77 16.68 -0.08
C LEU A 46 -5.88 16.51 -1.12
N GLY A 47 -6.50 15.32 -1.21
CA GLY A 47 -7.55 15.03 -2.19
C GLY A 47 -7.09 15.05 -3.64
N ILE A 48 -5.78 14.92 -3.89
CA ILE A 48 -5.19 14.99 -5.22
C ILE A 48 -5.01 13.56 -5.76
N ASP A 49 -5.87 13.18 -6.71
CA ASP A 49 -5.75 11.90 -7.39
C ASP A 49 -4.81 11.98 -8.60
N ASN A 50 -3.61 11.42 -8.45
CA ASN A 50 -2.64 11.26 -9.54
C ASN A 50 -2.81 9.95 -10.32
N LYS A 51 -3.96 9.27 -10.19
CA LYS A 51 -4.28 7.94 -10.76
C LYS A 51 -3.31 6.87 -10.27
N GLY A 52 -2.90 6.97 -9.00
CA GLY A 52 -1.93 6.09 -8.36
C GLY A 52 -2.54 5.13 -7.34
N ILE A 53 -3.71 5.46 -6.81
CA ILE A 53 -4.45 4.71 -5.77
C ILE A 53 -5.85 4.45 -6.31
N PHE A 54 -6.34 3.23 -6.10
CA PHE A 54 -7.64 2.80 -6.61
C PHE A 54 -8.39 2.06 -5.50
N PRO A 55 -9.66 2.37 -5.22
CA PRO A 55 -10.47 1.56 -4.31
C PRO A 55 -10.68 0.15 -4.88
N ILE A 56 -10.70 -0.86 -4.03
CA ILE A 56 -11.02 -2.23 -4.42
C ILE A 56 -12.52 -2.46 -4.18
N ALA A 57 -13.26 -2.63 -5.26
CA ALA A 57 -14.70 -2.92 -5.23
C ALA A 57 -14.99 -4.43 -5.18
N GLY A 58 -16.22 -4.77 -4.81
CA GLY A 58 -16.73 -6.15 -4.86
C GLY A 58 -16.20 -7.07 -3.75
N LEU A 59 -15.74 -6.51 -2.64
CA LEU A 59 -15.29 -7.28 -1.47
C LEU A 59 -16.44 -7.59 -0.47
N GLY A 60 -17.54 -6.84 -0.56
CA GLY A 60 -18.62 -6.92 0.44
C GLY A 60 -18.19 -6.43 1.83
N ILE A 61 -17.23 -5.50 1.87
CA ILE A 61 -16.75 -4.81 3.08
C ILE A 61 -17.23 -3.37 2.97
N GLU A 62 -18.05 -2.93 3.92
CA GLU A 62 -18.56 -1.55 3.96
C GLU A 62 -17.54 -0.60 4.58
N TYR A 63 -16.81 -1.07 5.60
CA TYR A 63 -15.81 -0.30 6.32
C TYR A 63 -14.79 -1.26 6.98
N PRO A 64 -13.47 -0.97 6.94
CA PRO A 64 -12.80 0.19 6.33
C PRO A 64 -12.79 0.15 4.80
N ARG A 65 -12.47 1.29 4.16
CA ARG A 65 -12.27 1.32 2.70
C ARG A 65 -10.93 0.71 2.34
N ILE A 66 -10.93 -0.22 1.38
CA ILE A 66 -9.74 -0.94 0.93
C ILE A 66 -9.23 -0.37 -0.39
N TYR A 67 -7.92 -0.16 -0.48
CA TYR A 67 -7.27 0.48 -1.62
C TYR A 67 -6.08 -0.32 -2.15
N LYS A 68 -5.85 -0.17 -3.45
CA LYS A 68 -4.69 -0.70 -4.19
C LYS A 68 -3.86 0.46 -4.72
N ALA A 69 -2.65 0.61 -4.21
CA ALA A 69 -1.67 1.53 -4.78
C ALA A 69 -0.92 0.85 -5.93
N LYS A 70 -0.97 1.49 -7.10
CA LYS A 70 -0.26 1.05 -8.33
C LYS A 70 0.97 1.88 -8.64
N LYS A 71 1.01 3.14 -8.18
CA LYS A 71 2.18 4.02 -8.31
C LYS A 71 2.99 3.93 -7.02
N PHE A 72 4.13 3.25 -7.12
CA PHE A 72 5.10 3.10 -6.04
C PHE A 72 6.48 3.27 -6.65
N ALA A 73 7.24 4.26 -6.21
CA ALA A 73 8.61 4.42 -6.66
C ALA A 73 9.51 3.44 -5.91
N CYS A 74 10.34 2.67 -6.62
CA CYS A 74 11.35 1.82 -5.98
C CYS A 74 12.71 2.09 -6.61
N ARG A 75 13.68 2.58 -5.81
CA ARG A 75 15.00 2.98 -6.33
C ARG A 75 15.86 1.80 -6.73
N SER A 76 15.62 0.63 -6.13
CA SER A 76 16.26 -0.63 -6.54
C SER A 76 15.82 -1.06 -7.96
N LEU A 77 14.69 -0.57 -8.47
CA LEU A 77 14.20 -0.81 -9.83
C LEU A 77 14.54 0.39 -10.72
N LYS A 78 15.82 0.46 -11.14
CA LYS A 78 16.37 1.56 -11.93
C LYS A 78 15.57 1.81 -13.22
N GLY A 79 15.34 3.09 -13.53
CA GLY A 79 14.63 3.52 -14.74
C GLY A 79 13.11 3.32 -14.71
N LYS A 80 12.53 2.77 -13.63
CA LYS A 80 11.08 2.53 -13.54
C LYS A 80 10.29 3.67 -12.88
N GLY A 81 10.94 4.47 -12.04
CA GLY A 81 10.27 5.52 -11.26
C GLY A 81 9.05 4.95 -10.50
N VAL A 82 7.93 5.69 -10.52
CA VAL A 82 6.66 5.26 -9.89
C VAL A 82 6.01 4.03 -10.54
N GLN A 83 6.44 3.65 -11.75
CA GLN A 83 5.98 2.45 -12.45
C GLN A 83 6.86 1.24 -12.12
N SER A 84 7.33 1.15 -10.88
CA SER A 84 8.18 0.05 -10.44
C SER A 84 7.52 -1.32 -10.60
N GLY A 85 6.17 -1.38 -10.55
CA GLY A 85 5.43 -2.63 -10.52
C GLY A 85 5.21 -3.16 -9.10
N ILE A 86 5.74 -2.50 -8.07
CA ILE A 86 5.38 -2.78 -6.69
C ILE A 86 3.93 -2.32 -6.43
N ARG A 87 3.15 -3.19 -5.79
CA ARG A 87 1.77 -2.95 -5.41
C ARG A 87 1.63 -3.05 -3.90
N VAL A 88 0.86 -2.14 -3.32
CA VAL A 88 0.57 -2.09 -1.88
C VAL A 88 -0.94 -2.08 -1.72
N ILE A 89 -1.46 -3.01 -0.94
CA ILE A 89 -2.86 -3.07 -0.54
C ILE A 89 -2.96 -2.60 0.91
N TYR A 90 -3.90 -1.71 1.19
CA TYR A 90 -4.08 -1.16 2.52
C TYR A 90 -5.54 -0.80 2.79
N ALA A 91 -5.92 -0.85 4.06
CA ALA A 91 -7.17 -0.30 4.57
C ALA A 91 -6.93 1.14 5.06
N TYR A 92 -7.91 2.01 4.84
CA TYR A 92 -7.97 3.33 5.44
C TYR A 92 -9.24 3.49 6.28
N PHE A 93 -9.02 3.66 7.57
CA PHE A 93 -10.03 3.93 8.60
C PHE A 93 -10.18 5.46 8.70
N GLU A 94 -11.08 6.04 7.91
CA GLU A 94 -11.15 7.49 7.67
C GLU A 94 -11.49 8.30 8.94
N ASP A 95 -12.39 7.80 9.79
CA ASP A 95 -12.78 8.37 11.08
C ASP A 95 -11.65 8.35 12.12
N GLN A 96 -10.81 7.30 12.10
CA GLN A 96 -9.66 7.14 13.00
C GLN A 96 -8.39 7.80 12.44
N ASP A 97 -8.42 8.16 11.16
CA ASP A 97 -7.25 8.54 10.38
C ASP A 97 -6.11 7.51 10.48
N ARG A 98 -6.46 6.23 10.31
CA ARG A 98 -5.54 5.10 10.48
C ARG A 98 -5.36 4.33 9.18
N ILE A 99 -4.10 4.02 8.85
CA ILE A 99 -3.72 3.15 7.73
C ILE A 99 -3.30 1.80 8.28
N GLU A 100 -3.79 0.72 7.66
CA GLU A 100 -3.31 -0.63 7.92
C GLU A 100 -2.81 -1.26 6.61
N LEU A 101 -1.54 -1.63 6.57
CA LEU A 101 -0.93 -2.26 5.38
C LEU A 101 -1.23 -3.77 5.39
N ILE A 102 -1.86 -4.27 4.32
CA ILE A 102 -2.45 -5.61 4.25
C ILE A 102 -1.58 -6.58 3.44
N GLU A 103 -1.16 -6.14 2.25
CA GLU A 103 -0.38 -6.94 1.33
C GLU A 103 0.61 -6.05 0.55
N MET A 104 1.77 -6.61 0.24
CA MET A 104 2.72 -6.01 -0.70
C MET A 104 3.18 -7.06 -1.69
N TYR A 105 3.22 -6.73 -2.98
CA TYR A 105 3.73 -7.67 -3.98
C TYR A 105 4.38 -6.94 -5.15
N TYR A 106 5.23 -7.67 -5.89
CA TYR A 106 5.76 -7.21 -7.15
C TYR A 106 4.94 -7.80 -8.29
N LYS A 107 4.43 -6.93 -9.19
CA LYS A 107 3.55 -7.33 -10.29
C LYS A 107 4.14 -8.48 -11.13
N GLY A 108 5.46 -8.47 -11.35
CA GLY A 108 6.14 -9.51 -12.12
C GLY A 108 6.11 -10.90 -11.48
N ASP A 109 5.79 -11.01 -10.18
CA ASP A 109 5.63 -12.30 -9.49
C ASP A 109 4.15 -12.66 -9.25
N LYS A 110 3.25 -11.67 -9.24
CA LYS A 110 1.82 -11.83 -8.92
C LYS A 110 1.02 -10.70 -9.57
N GLU A 111 -0.07 -11.02 -10.26
CA GLU A 111 -0.88 -9.99 -10.93
C GLU A 111 -1.86 -9.27 -9.97
N GLU A 112 -2.60 -10.03 -9.16
CA GLU A 112 -3.73 -9.50 -8.37
C GLU A 112 -3.56 -9.56 -6.84
N GLU A 113 -4.37 -8.81 -6.12
CA GLU A 113 -4.42 -8.83 -4.65
C GLU A 113 -4.93 -10.16 -4.08
N ASP A 114 -4.56 -10.46 -2.84
CA ASP A 114 -5.08 -11.57 -2.04
C ASP A 114 -6.44 -11.18 -1.44
N ARG A 115 -7.50 -11.33 -2.24
CA ARG A 115 -8.88 -10.97 -1.81
C ARG A 115 -9.36 -11.77 -0.61
N GLU A 116 -8.97 -13.04 -0.52
CA GLU A 116 -9.32 -13.90 0.61
C GLU A 116 -8.71 -13.38 1.92
N ARG A 117 -7.45 -12.93 1.88
CA ARG A 117 -6.82 -12.26 3.03
C ARG A 117 -7.58 -11.01 3.43
N ILE A 118 -7.95 -10.15 2.48
CA ILE A 118 -8.71 -8.93 2.79
C ILE A 118 -10.03 -9.29 3.48
N VAL A 119 -10.80 -10.22 2.90
CA VAL A 119 -12.08 -10.66 3.47
C VAL A 119 -11.91 -11.24 4.87
N ARG A 120 -10.89 -12.07 5.11
CA ARG A 120 -10.63 -12.68 6.43
C ARG A 120 -10.43 -11.67 7.55
N HIS A 121 -9.89 -10.49 7.26
CA HIS A 121 -9.57 -9.47 8.27
C HIS A 121 -10.67 -8.44 8.47
N TYR A 122 -11.55 -8.22 7.48
CA TYR A 122 -12.48 -7.08 7.48
C TYR A 122 -13.94 -7.43 7.15
N LYS A 123 -14.28 -8.71 7.00
CA LYS A 123 -15.65 -9.19 6.80
C LYS A 123 -16.04 -10.15 7.91
#